data_AF-A0A5J4P861-F1
#
_entry.id   AF-A0A5J4P861-F1
#
_cell.length_a   1.000
_cell.length_b   1.000
_cell.length_c   1.000
_cell.angle_alpha   90.00
_cell.angle_beta   90.00
_cell.angle_gamma   90.00
#
_symmetry.space_group_name_H-M   'P 1'
#
loop_
_entity.id
_entity.type
_entity.pdbx_description
1 polymer ?
#
loop_
_entity_poly.entity_id
_entity_poly.type
_entity_poly.pdbx_seq_one_letter_code
_entity_poly.pdbx_strand_id
1 'polypeptide(L)'
;MHYGLLFFLRKKRYFAGYNTFSVNLTNYHSHCAFCDGRAPLEEFIKAAIAQGFTSYGVSSHAPLPFSTHWTMDKEKVPDYLE
;
A
#
# COMPACT_ATOMS: atom_id res chain seq x y z
N MET A 1 19.61 17.52 5.80
CA MET A 1 18.98 17.12 4.52
C MET A 1 17.61 16.55 4.86
N HIS A 2 16.56 17.36 4.69
CA HIS A 2 15.18 17.03 5.07
C HIS A 2 14.55 16.09 4.05
N TYR A 3 14.22 14.86 4.43
CA TYR A 3 13.33 13.99 3.65
C TYR A 3 11.91 14.10 4.22
N GLY A 4 11.24 15.20 3.90
CA GLY A 4 9.81 15.39 4.15
C GLY A 4 9.06 15.33 2.83
N LEU A 5 8.65 14.14 2.40
CA LEU A 5 7.68 13.98 1.32
C LEU A 5 6.50 13.15 1.82
N LEU A 6 5.77 13.74 2.76
CA LEU A 6 4.44 13.32 3.15
C LEU A 6 3.51 13.54 1.94
N PHE A 7 3.26 12.49 1.15
CA PHE A 7 2.28 12.55 0.06
C PHE A 7 0.86 12.60 0.66
N PHE A 8 0.41 13.80 1.04
CA PHE A 8 -0.93 14.06 1.56
C PHE A 8 -1.81 14.65 0.45
N LEU A 9 -2.25 13.81 -0.49
CA LEU A 9 -3.28 14.11 -1.50
C LEU A 9 -4.34 13.01 -1.35
N ARG A 10 -5.60 13.21 -0.95
CA ARG A 10 -6.47 14.38 -0.85
C ARG A 10 -7.54 14.08 0.22
N LYS A 11 -7.67 14.92 1.24
CA LYS A 11 -8.91 15.01 2.06
C LYS A 11 -10.06 15.40 1.12
N LYS A 12 -10.90 14.45 0.71
CA LYS A 12 -12.31 14.71 0.38
C LYS A 12 -13.17 13.94 1.37
N ARG A 13 -13.23 14.45 2.60
CA ARG A 13 -14.30 14.08 3.54
C ARG A 13 -15.57 14.76 3.02
N TYR A 14 -16.37 14.02 2.25
CA TYR A 14 -17.72 14.46 1.93
C TYR A 14 -18.54 14.42 3.22
N PHE A 15 -18.70 15.58 3.87
CA PHE A 15 -19.67 15.76 4.94
C PHE A 15 -21.03 15.99 4.29
N ALA A 16 -21.72 14.91 3.93
CA ALA A 16 -23.10 14.95 3.48
C ALA A 16 -23.93 14.20 4.53
N GLY A 17 -24.74 14.95 5.27
CA GLY A 17 -25.61 14.41 6.32
C GLY A 17 -26.69 13.52 5.72
N TYR A 18 -26.47 12.21 5.72
CA TYR A 18 -27.48 11.16 5.68
C TYR A 18 -26.87 9.94 6.40
N ASN A 19 -27.67 9.31 7.27
CA ASN A 19 -27.44 8.10 8.09
C ASN A 19 -26.11 7.34 7.92
N THR A 20 -25.51 6.98 9.07
CA THR A 20 -24.22 6.30 9.31
C THR A 20 -24.01 4.98 8.57
N PHE A 21 -23.94 5.00 7.24
CA PHE A 21 -23.30 3.93 6.47
C PHE A 21 -21.80 4.19 6.52
N SER A 22 -21.09 3.45 7.38
CA SER A 22 -19.63 3.39 7.31
C SER A 22 -19.23 2.95 5.91
N VAL A 23 -18.63 3.85 5.13
CA VAL A 23 -18.15 3.52 3.78
C VAL A 23 -17.08 2.45 3.94
N ASN A 24 -17.27 1.31 3.27
CA ASN A 24 -16.32 0.21 3.27
C ASN A 24 -15.09 0.59 2.42
N LEU A 25 -14.08 1.19 3.06
CA LEU A 25 -12.89 1.70 2.40
C LEU A 25 -11.90 0.56 2.20
N THR A 26 -11.71 0.16 0.94
CA THR A 26 -10.91 -1.01 0.59
C THR A 26 -9.91 -0.70 -0.53
N ASN A 27 -8.75 -1.35 -0.48
CA ASN A 27 -7.82 -1.41 -1.60
C ASN A 27 -7.16 -2.79 -1.59
N TYR A 28 -7.33 -3.57 -2.65
CA TYR A 28 -6.79 -4.93 -2.72
C TYR A 28 -5.51 -5.04 -3.55
N HIS A 29 -5.05 -3.93 -4.14
CA HIS A 29 -3.93 -3.92 -5.06
C HIS A 29 -3.02 -2.74 -4.76
N SER A 30 -1.95 -3.03 -4.02
CA SER A 30 -0.90 -2.08 -3.68
C SER A 30 0.46 -2.76 -3.74
N HIS A 31 1.50 -1.94 -3.84
CA HIS A 31 2.88 -2.41 -4.01
C HIS A 31 3.68 -2.00 -2.78
N CYS A 32 4.75 -2.73 -2.48
CA CYS A 32 5.66 -2.41 -1.38
C CYS A 32 7.13 -2.57 -1.84
N ALA A 33 8.06 -2.33 -0.92
CA ALA A 33 9.51 -2.35 -1.17
C ALA A 33 10.06 -3.69 -1.70
N PHE A 34 9.25 -4.76 -1.76
CA PHE A 34 9.61 -6.01 -2.43
C PHE A 34 9.69 -5.89 -3.96
N CYS A 35 9.05 -4.88 -4.56
CA CYS A 35 9.07 -4.63 -6.01
C CYS A 35 9.41 -3.14 -6.29
N ASP A 36 8.55 -2.41 -6.98
CA ASP A 36 8.68 -0.97 -7.26
C ASP A 36 7.97 -0.06 -6.24
N GLY A 37 7.44 -0.63 -5.16
CA GLY A 37 6.84 0.14 -4.07
C GLY A 37 7.88 0.96 -3.29
N ARG A 38 7.46 2.10 -2.76
CA ARG A 38 8.38 3.10 -2.18
C ARG A 38 8.53 3.03 -0.65
N ALA A 39 7.86 2.07 0.00
CA ALA A 39 7.91 1.90 1.44
C ALA A 39 7.70 0.42 1.83
N PRO A 40 8.15 0.01 3.03
CA PRO A 40 7.82 -1.30 3.59
C PRO A 40 6.31 -1.51 3.71
N LEU A 41 5.89 -2.79 3.68
CA LEU A 41 4.48 -3.17 3.83
C LEU A 41 3.84 -2.59 5.09
N GLU A 42 4.55 -2.65 6.22
CA GLU A 42 4.06 -2.15 7.52
C GLU A 42 3.66 -0.66 7.49
N GLU A 43 4.42 0.19 6.78
CA GLU A 43 4.10 1.62 6.68
C GLU A 43 2.80 1.86 5.92
N PHE A 44 2.54 1.09 4.86
CA PHE A 44 1.29 1.16 4.12
C PHE A 44 0.10 0.68 4.98
N ILE A 45 0.27 -0.38 5.76
CA ILE A 45 -0.78 -0.87 6.68
C ILE A 45 -1.10 0.18 7.75
N LYS A 46 -0.08 0.77 8.39
CA LYS A 46 -0.27 1.86 9.35
C LYS A 46 -1.04 3.04 8.73
N ALA A 47 -0.69 3.42 7.50
CA ALA A 47 -1.38 4.49 6.79
C ALA A 47 -2.82 4.12 6.41
N ALA A 48 -3.09 2.87 6.05
CA ALA A 48 -4.43 2.37 5.73
C ALA A 48 -5.32 2.38 6.98
N ILE A 49 -4.81 1.91 8.13
CA ILE A 49 -5.51 1.97 9.42
C ILE A 49 -5.84 3.42 9.79
N ALA A 50 -4.86 4.33 9.71
CA ALA A 50 -5.06 5.75 10.02
C ALA A 50 -6.10 6.43 9.12
N GLN A 51 -6.32 5.92 7.91
CA GLN A 51 -7.32 6.40 6.95
C GLN A 51 -8.69 5.74 7.10
N GLY A 52 -8.82 4.73 7.96
CA GLY A 52 -10.08 4.00 8.18
C GLY A 52 -10.37 2.95 7.11
N PHE A 53 -9.34 2.39 6.47
CA PHE A 53 -9.52 1.22 5.62
C PHE A 53 -9.97 0.03 6.46
N THR A 54 -10.95 -0.69 5.95
CA THR A 54 -11.47 -1.96 6.51
C THR A 54 -10.79 -3.17 5.89
N SER A 55 -10.29 -3.04 4.66
CA SER A 55 -9.49 -4.06 3.98
C SER A 55 -8.36 -3.41 3.18
N TYR A 56 -7.13 -3.92 3.32
CA TYR A 56 -5.98 -3.47 2.54
C TYR A 56 -5.15 -4.67 2.09
N GLY A 57 -4.89 -4.78 0.79
CA GLY A 57 -4.16 -5.87 0.15
C GLY A 57 -2.92 -5.37 -0.57
N VAL A 58 -1.85 -6.16 -0.48
CA VAL A 58 -0.58 -5.95 -1.17
C VAL A 58 -0.40 -7.08 -2.18
N SER A 59 0.01 -6.71 -3.39
CA SER A 59 0.18 -7.62 -4.53
C SER A 59 1.43 -7.19 -5.31
N SER A 60 2.60 -7.53 -4.80
CA SER A 60 3.87 -7.23 -5.46
C SER A 60 4.04 -8.00 -6.77
N HIS A 61 4.77 -7.43 -7.72
CA HIS A 61 5.09 -8.08 -9.00
C HIS A 61 5.89 -9.37 -8.79
N ALA A 62 5.47 -10.45 -9.45
CA ALA A 62 6.16 -11.73 -9.41
C ALA A 62 7.58 -11.66 -10.00
N PRO A 63 8.52 -12.51 -9.54
CA PRO A 63 9.86 -12.57 -10.10
C PRO A 63 9.85 -13.05 -11.56
N LEU A 64 10.77 -12.51 -12.35
CA LEU A 64 11.01 -12.89 -13.75
C LEU A 64 12.33 -13.64 -13.90
N PRO A 65 12.54 -14.40 -15.01
CA PRO A 65 13.80 -15.10 -15.26
C PRO A 65 14.96 -14.17 -15.67
N PHE A 66 14.78 -12.86 -15.53
CA PHE A 66 15.78 -11.82 -15.77
C PHE A 66 15.59 -10.68 -14.77
N SER A 67 16.68 -9.96 -14.47
CA SER A 67 16.64 -8.85 -13.50
C SER A 67 15.84 -7.67 -14.05
N THR A 68 14.96 -7.12 -13.22
CA THR A 68 14.27 -5.86 -13.49
C THR A 68 14.24 -5.00 -12.23
N HIS A 69 14.01 -3.71 -12.39
CA HIS A 69 13.89 -2.78 -11.25
C HIS A 69 12.48 -2.73 -10.66
N TRP A 70 11.52 -3.43 -11.26
CA TRP A 70 10.10 -3.33 -10.92
C TRP A 70 9.47 -4.64 -10.47
N THR A 71 10.15 -5.77 -10.66
CA THR A 71 9.72 -7.07 -10.11
C THR A 71 10.43 -7.40 -8.81
N MET A 72 9.83 -8.29 -8.03
CA MET A 72 10.52 -8.91 -6.90
C MET A 72 11.69 -9.78 -7.37
N ASP A 73 12.79 -9.77 -6.62
CA ASP A 73 13.88 -10.72 -6.78
C ASP A 73 13.44 -12.11 -6.30
N LYS A 74 13.85 -13.17 -7.00
CA LYS A 74 13.41 -14.54 -6.69
C LYS A 74 13.81 -14.95 -5.26
N GLU A 75 14.94 -14.47 -4.79
CA GLU A 75 15.51 -14.76 -3.48
C GLU A 75 14.68 -14.14 -2.34
N LYS A 76 13.87 -13.11 -2.62
CA LYS A 76 13.01 -12.43 -1.64
C LYS A 76 11.60 -13.01 -1.53
N VAL A 77 11.26 -13.99 -2.36
CA VAL A 77 9.93 -14.64 -2.31
C VAL A 77 9.64 -15.27 -0.95
N PRO A 78 10.57 -16.00 -0.29
CA PRO A 78 10.30 -16.53 1.05
C PRO A 78 9.94 -15.42 2.03
N ASP A 79 10.72 -14.35 2.09
CA ASP A 79 10.49 -13.20 2.98
C ASP A 79 9.16 -12.48 2.71
N TYR A 80 8.61 -12.58 1.48
CA TYR A 80 7.31 -12.00 1.13
C TYR A 80 6.12 -12.85 1.59
N LEU A 81 6.32 -14.16 1.82
CA LEU A 81 5.26 -15.11 2.17
C LEU A 81 5.12 -15.34 3.69
N GLU A 82 6.10 -14.90 4.48
CA GLU A 82 6.10 -14.92 5.95
C GLU A 82 5.42 -13.67 6.55
#